data_AF-A0A8H2Y6C5-F1
#
_entry.id   AF-A0A8H2Y6C5-F1
#
_cell.length_a   1.000
_cell.length_b   1.000
_cell.length_c   1.000
_cell.angle_alpha   90.00
_cell.angle_beta   90.00
_cell.angle_gamma   90.00
#
_symmetry.space_group_name_H-M   'P 1'
#
loop_
_entity.id
_entity.type
_entity.pdbx_description
1 polymer ?
#
loop_
_entity_poly.entity_id
_entity_poly.type
_entity_poly.pdbx_seq_one_letter_code
_entity_poly.pdbx_strand_id
1 'polypeptide(L)'
;PKTLLSHLDIKHTSHKKLAPFLKGFEKDGILKLKDVRGELLIFSVDTKHPALVEAIKWGWKTVGAEERKEKEREKEGTADGSTKEILVEEVWFSDANTDGFFEACGESAPHYPLSSLRPLLNKYVTGHNLQHPTNPKFVVLDEVLSRALLRKGENEKEFVGRDELVDRLSGNMKGMWRVGGTGNFKKLPLHPVNVQTKTRQGRKVVTLITGFEPFGIDPETLSEELRKRCASSTSVSPCVEKPKQLEVMVQGSQIKAVTTLLLELGLPKKWIKVSESSVKGKGAGKTLNLNLTTADDVRLGAWFVAADSFYQKHLRLAPPFKGDSANLKEKRETLASLLPTALQDHPTILFFHGNAMTRAFHLRTRLYSTLSSRLNANVLAIDYRGFGNSEGVPSEQGLLLDARAAWDWLIENGAKEADITVVGQSLGT
;
A
#
# COMPACT_ATOMS: atom_id res chain seq x y z
N PRO A 1 4.40 16.40 40.67
CA PRO A 1 4.57 14.93 40.87
C PRO A 1 5.62 14.26 39.95
N LYS A 2 5.80 14.71 38.68
CA LYS A 2 6.80 14.13 37.75
C LYS A 2 8.28 14.39 38.14
N THR A 3 8.54 15.37 39.00
CA THR A 3 9.89 15.74 39.45
C THR A 3 10.46 14.85 40.56
N LEU A 4 9.66 13.95 41.15
CA LEU A 4 10.10 13.05 42.25
C LEU A 4 10.65 11.70 41.75
N LEU A 5 10.48 11.36 40.47
CA LEU A 5 10.75 10.01 39.95
C LEU A 5 12.11 9.87 39.25
N SER A 6 12.79 10.96 38.90
CA SER A 6 14.15 10.90 38.31
C SER A 6 15.23 10.44 39.29
N HIS A 7 14.86 10.18 40.56
CA HIS A 7 15.78 9.81 41.64
C HIS A 7 15.45 8.47 42.32
N LEU A 8 14.51 7.67 41.81
CA LEU A 8 14.23 6.34 42.36
C LEU A 8 15.06 5.27 41.63
N ASP A 9 16.12 4.83 42.28
CA ASP A 9 16.94 3.67 41.89
C ASP A 9 16.52 2.43 42.72
N ILE A 10 16.41 1.26 42.06
CA ILE A 10 16.14 -0.02 42.71
C ILE A 10 17.12 -0.34 43.84
N LYS A 11 18.33 0.20 43.79
CA LYS A 11 19.35 0.08 44.86
C LYS A 11 18.89 0.63 46.21
N HIS A 12 17.90 1.50 46.24
CA HIS A 12 17.30 2.03 47.47
C HIS A 12 16.22 1.12 48.06
N THR A 13 15.92 -0.01 47.41
CA THR A 13 15.02 -1.04 47.94
C THR A 13 15.80 -2.13 48.68
N SER A 14 15.11 -3.01 49.39
CA SER A 14 15.69 -4.21 50.01
C SER A 14 16.31 -5.18 49.01
N HIS A 15 16.02 -5.03 47.71
CA HIS A 15 16.51 -5.89 46.64
C HIS A 15 17.62 -5.20 45.83
N LYS A 16 18.84 -5.73 45.90
CA LYS A 16 20.01 -5.20 45.18
C LYS A 16 20.06 -5.56 43.67
N LYS A 17 19.16 -6.43 43.20
CA LYS A 17 19.11 -6.92 41.81
C LYS A 17 17.65 -6.89 41.32
N LEU A 18 17.47 -6.62 40.02
CA LEU A 18 16.15 -6.51 39.37
C LEU A 18 15.37 -7.83 39.36
N ALA A 19 16.04 -8.96 39.12
CA ALA A 19 15.38 -10.26 39.05
C ALA A 19 14.72 -10.69 40.38
N PRO A 20 15.40 -10.64 41.55
CA PRO A 20 14.76 -10.89 42.85
C PRO A 20 13.65 -9.90 43.19
N PHE A 21 13.80 -8.63 42.81
CA PHE A 21 12.78 -7.61 43.01
C PHE A 21 11.50 -7.97 42.26
N LEU A 22 11.58 -8.20 40.95
CA LEU A 22 10.42 -8.54 40.13
C LEU A 22 9.77 -9.86 40.57
N LYS A 23 10.56 -10.87 40.97
CA LYS A 23 10.03 -12.14 41.51
C LYS A 23 9.30 -11.96 42.84
N GLY A 24 9.67 -10.96 43.66
CA GLY A 24 8.92 -10.58 44.85
C GLY A 24 7.53 -10.08 44.50
N PHE A 25 7.43 -9.16 43.53
CA PHE A 25 6.15 -8.65 43.03
C PHE A 25 5.29 -9.70 42.32
N GLU A 26 5.92 -10.72 41.72
CA GLU A 26 5.19 -11.88 41.19
C GLU A 26 4.62 -12.76 42.30
N LYS A 27 5.37 -12.98 43.38
CA LYS A 27 4.90 -13.72 44.56
C LYS A 27 3.74 -13.01 45.27
N ASP A 28 3.78 -11.69 45.30
CA ASP A 28 2.72 -10.85 45.87
C ASP A 28 1.50 -10.71 44.92
N GLY A 29 1.54 -11.35 43.74
CA GLY A 29 0.43 -11.37 42.78
C GLY A 29 0.24 -10.08 42.00
N ILE A 30 1.17 -9.13 42.11
CA ILE A 30 1.08 -7.81 41.48
C ILE A 30 1.48 -7.89 39.99
N LEU A 31 2.46 -8.72 39.65
CA LEU A 31 2.99 -8.89 38.29
C LEU A 31 2.98 -10.37 37.90
N LYS A 32 3.00 -10.66 36.60
CA LYS A 32 3.36 -11.98 36.06
C LYS A 32 4.57 -11.84 35.15
N LEU A 33 5.56 -12.68 35.37
CA LEU A 33 6.80 -12.67 34.60
C LEU A 33 6.81 -13.82 33.60
N LYS A 34 7.53 -13.61 32.50
CA LYS A 34 7.84 -14.64 31.52
C LYS A 34 9.32 -14.55 31.19
N ASP A 35 10.03 -15.67 31.31
CA ASP A 35 11.43 -15.76 30.89
C ASP A 35 11.49 -15.92 29.37
N VAL A 36 12.16 -15.00 28.69
CA VAL A 36 12.39 -15.06 27.25
C VAL A 36 13.90 -14.93 27.02
N ARG A 37 14.55 -16.04 26.66
CA ARG A 37 15.98 -16.09 26.33
C ARG A 37 16.90 -15.53 27.45
N GLY A 38 16.54 -15.73 28.72
CA GLY A 38 17.35 -15.32 29.87
C GLY A 38 17.06 -13.90 30.37
N GLU A 39 16.13 -13.18 29.76
CA GLU A 39 15.62 -11.89 30.24
C GLU A 39 14.20 -12.03 30.81
N LEU A 40 13.96 -11.44 31.99
CA LEU A 40 12.65 -11.47 32.66
C LEU A 40 11.74 -10.38 32.08
N LEU A 41 10.70 -10.80 31.35
CA LEU A 41 9.74 -9.90 30.72
C LEU A 41 8.46 -9.83 31.56
N ILE A 42 8.02 -8.63 31.91
CA ILE A 42 6.75 -8.40 32.62
C ILE A 42 5.62 -8.55 31.61
N PHE A 43 4.84 -9.63 31.70
CA PHE A 43 3.82 -9.96 30.72
C PHE A 43 2.43 -9.43 31.11
N SER A 44 2.14 -9.32 32.41
CA SER A 44 0.89 -8.72 32.89
C SER A 44 1.04 -8.07 34.25
N VAL A 45 0.25 -7.04 34.51
CA VAL A 45 0.16 -6.33 35.79
C VAL A 45 -1.28 -6.41 36.28
N ASP A 46 -1.50 -6.80 37.53
CA ASP A 46 -2.85 -6.77 38.12
C ASP A 46 -3.18 -5.38 38.63
N THR A 47 -3.91 -4.62 37.80
CA THR A 47 -4.34 -3.25 38.11
C THR A 47 -5.38 -3.17 39.23
N LYS A 48 -5.93 -4.29 39.71
CA LYS A 48 -6.92 -4.32 40.81
C LYS A 48 -6.29 -4.62 42.16
N HIS A 49 -4.98 -4.89 42.21
CA HIS A 49 -4.29 -5.21 43.45
C HIS A 49 -4.31 -4.00 44.42
N PRO A 50 -4.63 -4.16 45.72
CA PRO A 50 -4.76 -3.07 46.68
C PRO A 50 -3.57 -2.09 46.72
N ALA A 51 -2.35 -2.61 46.56
CA ALA A 51 -1.11 -1.81 46.52
C ALA A 51 -0.99 -0.88 45.29
N LEU A 52 -1.73 -1.15 44.20
CA LEU A 52 -1.72 -0.37 42.97
C LEU A 52 -2.95 0.54 42.81
N VAL A 53 -4.02 0.30 43.58
CA VAL A 53 -5.25 1.11 43.53
C VAL A 53 -4.97 2.58 43.88
N GLU A 54 -4.08 2.84 44.85
CA GLU A 54 -3.62 4.21 45.13
C GLU A 54 -2.71 4.77 44.05
N ALA A 55 -1.83 3.95 43.43
CA ALA A 55 -0.93 4.38 42.36
C ALA A 55 -1.70 4.75 41.07
N ILE A 56 -2.83 4.11 40.79
CA ILE A 56 -3.70 4.43 39.65
C ILE A 56 -4.34 5.82 39.78
N LYS A 57 -4.57 6.33 41.01
CA LYS A 57 -5.03 7.71 41.24
C LYS A 57 -4.03 8.77 40.72
N TRP A 58 -2.78 8.40 40.48
CA TRP A 58 -1.74 9.31 39.97
C TRP A 58 -1.74 9.45 38.44
N GLY A 59 -2.74 8.87 37.75
CA GLY A 59 -3.00 9.13 36.32
C GLY A 59 -2.16 8.31 35.35
N TRP A 60 -1.52 7.23 35.82
CA TRP A 60 -0.71 6.36 34.98
C TRP A 60 -1.59 5.37 34.21
N LYS A 61 -1.34 5.26 32.90
CA LYS A 61 -2.03 4.34 32.00
C LYS A 61 -1.02 3.34 31.46
N THR A 62 -1.44 2.09 31.29
CA THR A 62 -0.63 1.09 30.59
C THR A 62 -0.65 1.38 29.08
N VAL A 63 0.39 0.98 28.36
CA VAL A 63 0.44 1.11 26.88
C VAL A 63 -0.78 0.44 26.24
N GLY A 64 -1.20 -0.72 26.75
CA GLY A 64 -2.44 -1.39 26.31
C GLY A 64 -3.73 -0.66 26.68
N ALA A 65 -3.73 0.20 27.71
CA ALA A 65 -4.88 1.07 28.03
C ALA A 65 -4.90 2.32 27.15
N GLU A 66 -3.76 2.84 26.70
CA GLU A 66 -3.74 3.85 25.62
C GLU A 66 -4.22 3.26 24.30
N GLU A 67 -3.75 2.07 23.90
CA GLU A 67 -4.21 1.40 22.67
C GLU A 67 -5.70 1.04 22.71
N ARG A 68 -6.23 0.61 23.87
CA ARG A 68 -7.68 0.39 24.05
C ARG A 68 -8.46 1.70 24.01
N LYS A 69 -7.96 2.77 24.63
CA LYS A 69 -8.62 4.07 24.60
C LYS A 69 -8.51 4.75 23.24
N GLU A 70 -7.49 4.44 22.44
CA GLU A 70 -7.38 4.84 21.05
C GLU A 70 -8.39 4.08 20.19
N LYS A 71 -8.56 2.77 20.40
CA LYS A 71 -9.63 1.97 19.77
C LYS A 71 -11.04 2.35 20.23
N GLU A 72 -11.21 2.78 21.48
CA GLU A 72 -12.47 3.30 22.01
C GLU A 72 -12.74 4.73 21.53
N ARG A 73 -11.70 5.59 21.38
CA ARG A 73 -11.82 6.90 20.72
C ARG A 73 -12.10 6.78 19.22
N GLU A 74 -11.61 5.75 18.56
CA GLU A 74 -12.00 5.41 17.18
C GLU A 74 -13.47 4.97 17.09
N LYS A 75 -14.07 4.49 18.20
CA LYS A 75 -15.49 4.09 18.27
C LYS A 75 -16.43 5.16 18.86
N GLU A 76 -15.93 6.04 19.72
CA GLU A 76 -16.70 7.12 20.38
C GLU A 76 -16.51 8.49 19.73
N GLY A 77 -15.46 8.67 18.90
CA GLY A 77 -15.25 9.88 18.08
C GLY A 77 -16.27 10.09 16.96
N THR A 78 -17.29 9.23 16.86
CA THR A 78 -18.47 9.41 15.98
C THR A 78 -19.63 10.12 16.66
N ALA A 79 -19.46 10.65 17.87
CA ALA A 79 -20.47 11.45 18.53
C ALA A 79 -19.89 12.79 19.00
N ASP A 80 -20.36 13.84 18.33
CA ASP A 80 -20.25 15.26 18.67
C ASP A 80 -19.03 16.03 18.13
N GLY A 81 -19.36 16.99 17.26
CA GLY A 81 -18.43 17.71 16.38
C GLY A 81 -18.79 17.45 14.92
N SER A 82 -19.59 18.35 14.33
CA SER A 82 -20.03 18.34 12.93
C SER A 82 -18.90 17.97 11.97
N THR A 83 -18.74 16.68 11.68
CA THR A 83 -17.71 16.17 10.79
C THR A 83 -18.22 16.45 9.39
N LYS A 84 -17.52 17.33 8.66
CA LYS A 84 -17.76 17.54 7.23
C LYS A 84 -17.31 16.29 6.46
N GLU A 85 -17.93 15.14 6.68
CA GLU A 85 -17.60 13.95 5.91
C GLU A 85 -18.03 14.18 4.46
N ILE A 86 -17.07 14.11 3.55
CA ILE A 86 -17.36 14.21 2.11
C ILE A 86 -18.01 12.89 1.73
N LEU A 87 -19.34 12.91 1.59
CA LEU A 87 -20.10 11.76 1.15
C LEU A 87 -19.73 11.44 -0.30
N VAL A 88 -19.14 10.27 -0.52
CA VAL A 88 -18.81 9.77 -1.87
C VAL A 88 -19.60 8.50 -2.13
N GLU A 89 -20.65 8.63 -2.94
CA GLU A 89 -21.59 7.56 -3.25
C GLU A 89 -21.80 7.43 -4.76
N GLU A 90 -21.92 6.19 -5.22
CA GLU A 90 -22.24 5.89 -6.61
C GLU A 90 -23.75 5.96 -6.81
N VAL A 91 -24.17 6.83 -7.73
CA VAL A 91 -25.57 7.07 -8.07
C VAL A 91 -25.83 6.84 -9.54
N TRP A 92 -26.99 6.31 -9.86
CA TRP A 92 -27.42 5.95 -11.20
C TRP A 92 -28.61 6.79 -11.59
N PHE A 93 -28.48 7.53 -12.68
CA PHE A 93 -29.57 8.30 -13.28
C PHE A 93 -30.34 7.38 -14.22
N SER A 94 -31.67 7.39 -14.09
CA SER A 94 -32.54 6.71 -15.03
C SER A 94 -32.46 7.38 -16.40
N ASP A 95 -32.73 6.58 -17.42
CA ASP A 95 -32.88 7.00 -18.82
C ASP A 95 -34.24 6.53 -19.35
N ALA A 96 -34.62 6.96 -20.55
CA ALA A 96 -35.92 6.70 -21.18
C ALA A 96 -36.27 5.20 -21.33
N ASN A 97 -35.27 4.31 -21.24
CA ASN A 97 -35.48 2.86 -21.25
C ASN A 97 -35.75 2.27 -19.87
N THR A 98 -35.33 2.95 -18.80
CA THR A 98 -35.44 2.48 -17.41
C THR A 98 -36.49 3.25 -16.61
N ASP A 99 -36.93 4.42 -17.07
CA ASP A 99 -37.91 5.26 -16.35
C ASP A 99 -39.21 4.49 -16.05
N GLY A 100 -39.74 3.75 -17.03
CA GLY A 100 -40.96 2.95 -16.85
C GLY A 100 -40.84 1.87 -15.76
N PHE A 101 -39.64 1.36 -15.47
CA PHE A 101 -39.42 0.43 -14.37
C PHE A 101 -39.54 1.13 -13.01
N PHE A 102 -38.94 2.33 -12.86
CA PHE A 102 -39.02 3.08 -11.61
C PHE A 102 -40.44 3.60 -11.35
N GLU A 103 -41.12 4.07 -12.40
CA GLU A 103 -42.54 4.46 -12.33
C GLU A 103 -43.42 3.30 -11.86
N ALA A 104 -43.22 2.10 -12.42
CA ALA A 104 -43.97 0.91 -12.01
C ALA A 104 -43.66 0.47 -10.57
N CYS A 105 -42.48 0.82 -10.04
CA CYS A 105 -42.14 0.62 -8.62
C CYS A 105 -42.75 1.70 -7.68
N GLY A 106 -43.36 2.75 -8.23
CA GLY A 106 -43.87 3.91 -7.51
C GLY A 106 -42.79 4.92 -7.11
N GLU A 107 -41.64 4.91 -7.80
CA GLU A 107 -40.49 5.75 -7.51
C GLU A 107 -40.31 6.80 -8.61
N SER A 108 -40.04 8.05 -8.23
CA SER A 108 -39.76 9.16 -9.16
C SER A 108 -38.64 10.03 -8.60
N ALA A 109 -37.46 9.44 -8.44
CA ALA A 109 -36.26 10.14 -8.00
C ALA A 109 -35.35 10.44 -9.21
N PRO A 110 -34.61 11.57 -9.19
CA PRO A 110 -33.71 11.91 -10.30
C PRO A 110 -32.51 10.96 -10.39
N HIS A 111 -32.17 10.26 -9.31
CA HIS A 111 -31.07 9.31 -9.26
C HIS A 111 -31.28 8.28 -8.14
N TYR A 112 -30.67 7.12 -8.28
CA TYR A 112 -30.79 6.01 -7.33
C TYR A 112 -29.40 5.50 -6.91
N PRO A 113 -29.11 5.33 -5.61
CA PRO A 113 -27.87 4.70 -5.18
C PRO A 113 -27.85 3.22 -5.58
N LEU A 114 -26.66 2.66 -5.81
CA LEU A 114 -26.53 1.24 -6.19
C LEU A 114 -27.19 0.29 -5.17
N SER A 115 -27.14 0.67 -3.89
CA SER A 115 -27.74 -0.09 -2.77
C SER A 115 -29.27 -0.18 -2.83
N SER A 116 -29.96 0.78 -3.47
CA SER A 116 -31.42 0.76 -3.58
C SER A 116 -31.93 -0.05 -4.77
N LEU A 117 -31.11 -0.26 -5.81
CA LEU A 117 -31.54 -0.96 -7.03
C LEU A 117 -31.95 -2.41 -6.76
N ARG A 118 -31.17 -3.15 -5.95
CA ARG A 118 -31.45 -4.56 -5.63
C ARG A 118 -32.78 -4.74 -4.86
N PRO A 119 -33.06 -3.98 -3.78
CA PRO A 119 -34.37 -3.98 -3.13
C PRO A 119 -35.53 -3.65 -4.07
N LEU A 120 -35.39 -2.63 -4.93
CA LEU A 120 -36.44 -2.23 -5.87
C LEU A 120 -36.75 -3.33 -6.89
N LEU A 121 -35.72 -3.93 -7.51
CA LEU A 121 -35.86 -5.07 -8.41
C LEU A 121 -36.54 -6.26 -7.72
N ASN A 122 -36.14 -6.58 -6.49
CA ASN A 122 -36.75 -7.69 -5.74
C ASN A 122 -38.22 -7.42 -5.41
N LYS A 123 -38.57 -6.18 -5.03
CA LYS A 123 -39.94 -5.74 -4.76
C LYS A 123 -40.81 -5.88 -6.01
N TYR A 124 -40.30 -5.44 -7.15
CA TYR A 124 -40.98 -5.54 -8.44
C TYR A 124 -41.24 -6.99 -8.85
N VAL A 125 -40.19 -7.83 -8.85
CA VAL A 125 -40.28 -9.25 -9.22
C VAL A 125 -41.28 -10.01 -8.35
N THR A 126 -41.32 -9.70 -7.05
CA THR A 126 -42.25 -10.35 -6.12
C THR A 126 -43.68 -9.84 -6.30
N GLY A 127 -43.87 -8.54 -6.53
CA GLY A 127 -45.19 -7.94 -6.75
C GLY A 127 -45.86 -8.39 -8.05
N HIS A 128 -45.07 -8.65 -9.09
CA HIS A 128 -45.55 -9.09 -10.40
C HIS A 128 -45.46 -10.62 -10.62
N ASN A 129 -45.10 -11.39 -9.58
CA ASN A 129 -44.95 -12.86 -9.65
C ASN A 129 -44.02 -13.36 -10.76
N LEU A 130 -42.93 -12.63 -11.05
CA LEU A 130 -42.01 -12.88 -12.17
C LEU A 130 -40.93 -13.93 -11.84
N GLN A 131 -41.17 -14.81 -10.88
CA GLN A 131 -40.23 -15.86 -10.50
C GLN A 131 -40.39 -17.07 -11.42
N HIS A 132 -39.30 -17.64 -11.93
CA HIS A 132 -39.42 -18.78 -12.84
C HIS A 132 -39.98 -20.03 -12.13
N PRO A 133 -41.04 -20.69 -12.66
CA PRO A 133 -41.77 -21.76 -11.97
C PRO A 133 -40.90 -22.95 -11.52
N THR A 134 -39.91 -23.33 -12.34
CA THR A 134 -39.08 -24.52 -12.11
C THR A 134 -37.72 -24.19 -11.46
N ASN A 135 -37.28 -22.93 -11.51
CA ASN A 135 -35.94 -22.55 -11.07
C ASN A 135 -35.90 -21.13 -10.49
N PRO A 136 -35.93 -20.97 -9.16
CA PRO A 136 -36.04 -19.66 -8.52
C PRO A 136 -34.82 -18.75 -8.72
N LYS A 137 -33.73 -19.27 -9.33
CA LYS A 137 -32.55 -18.46 -9.71
C LYS A 137 -32.81 -17.57 -10.92
N PHE A 138 -33.87 -17.83 -11.68
CA PHE A 138 -34.22 -17.06 -12.88
C PHE A 138 -35.47 -16.23 -12.65
N VAL A 139 -35.50 -15.06 -13.28
CA VAL A 139 -36.62 -14.13 -13.30
C VAL A 139 -37.13 -14.06 -14.74
N VAL A 140 -38.45 -14.23 -14.89
CA VAL A 140 -39.15 -14.08 -16.17
C VAL A 140 -39.24 -12.60 -16.50
N LEU A 141 -38.85 -12.22 -17.70
CA LEU A 141 -38.90 -10.81 -18.12
C LEU A 141 -40.29 -10.47 -18.66
N ASP A 142 -40.93 -9.47 -18.06
CA ASP A 142 -42.09 -8.81 -18.63
C ASP A 142 -41.67 -7.67 -19.57
N GLU A 143 -42.62 -6.96 -20.17
CA GLU A 143 -42.33 -5.88 -21.13
C GLU A 143 -41.48 -4.76 -20.49
N VAL A 144 -41.75 -4.44 -19.22
CA VAL A 144 -41.08 -3.36 -18.48
C VAL A 144 -39.63 -3.75 -18.14
N LEU A 145 -39.41 -4.94 -17.58
CA LEU A 145 -38.06 -5.44 -17.29
C LEU A 145 -37.27 -5.73 -18.57
N SER A 146 -37.92 -6.22 -19.62
CA SER A 146 -37.27 -6.43 -20.91
C SER A 146 -36.71 -5.12 -21.45
N ARG A 147 -37.50 -4.04 -21.42
CA ARG A 147 -37.05 -2.71 -21.86
C ARG A 147 -35.92 -2.16 -20.98
N ALA A 148 -35.97 -2.39 -19.67
CA ALA A 148 -34.98 -1.86 -18.73
C ALA A 148 -33.66 -2.65 -18.72
N LEU A 149 -33.68 -3.98 -18.93
CA LEU A 149 -32.54 -4.88 -18.70
C LEU A 149 -31.87 -5.42 -19.96
N LEU A 150 -32.56 -5.45 -21.11
CA LEU A 150 -31.98 -5.96 -22.35
C LEU A 150 -30.97 -4.96 -22.92
N ARG A 151 -29.85 -5.49 -23.42
CA ARG A 151 -28.80 -4.69 -24.05
C ARG A 151 -29.10 -4.53 -25.55
N LYS A 152 -28.53 -3.52 -26.18
CA LYS A 152 -28.69 -3.26 -27.62
C LYS A 152 -28.26 -4.49 -28.44
N GLY A 153 -29.21 -5.16 -29.08
CA GLY A 153 -28.99 -6.39 -29.86
C GLY A 153 -29.44 -7.68 -29.18
N GLU A 154 -29.83 -7.65 -27.91
CA GLU A 154 -30.53 -8.75 -27.23
C GLU A 154 -32.04 -8.54 -27.37
N ASN A 155 -32.63 -8.99 -28.48
CA ASN A 155 -34.08 -9.13 -28.56
C ASN A 155 -34.41 -10.57 -28.13
N GLU A 156 -35.45 -10.77 -27.31
CA GLU A 156 -36.03 -12.10 -27.00
C GLU A 156 -35.40 -12.95 -25.87
N LYS A 157 -34.76 -12.37 -24.84
CA LYS A 157 -34.52 -13.15 -23.61
C LYS A 157 -35.79 -13.25 -22.77
N GLU A 158 -36.29 -14.46 -22.58
CA GLU A 158 -37.46 -14.74 -21.74
C GLU A 158 -37.13 -14.75 -20.24
N PHE A 159 -35.88 -15.06 -19.88
CA PHE A 159 -35.44 -15.15 -18.48
C PHE A 159 -34.03 -14.62 -18.27
N VAL A 160 -33.80 -14.05 -17.09
CA VAL A 160 -32.49 -13.53 -16.66
C VAL A 160 -32.16 -14.06 -15.27
N GLY A 161 -30.88 -14.36 -15.04
CA GLY A 161 -30.41 -14.79 -13.72
C GLY A 161 -30.59 -13.67 -12.70
N ARG A 162 -31.09 -14.00 -11.50
CA ARG A 162 -31.38 -13.02 -10.45
C ARG A 162 -30.15 -12.20 -10.07
N ASP A 163 -28.96 -12.78 -10.14
CA ASP A 163 -27.70 -12.11 -9.81
C ASP A 163 -27.24 -11.12 -10.88
N GLU A 164 -27.71 -11.25 -12.13
CA GLU A 164 -27.37 -10.34 -13.23
C GLU A 164 -28.25 -9.09 -13.30
N LEU A 165 -29.38 -9.06 -12.57
CA LEU A 165 -30.39 -8.00 -12.73
C LEU A 165 -29.84 -6.61 -12.43
N VAL A 166 -29.04 -6.47 -11.37
CA VAL A 166 -28.48 -5.18 -10.96
C VAL A 166 -27.46 -4.70 -11.98
N ASP A 167 -26.56 -5.58 -12.42
CA ASP A 167 -25.52 -5.26 -13.41
C ASP A 167 -26.11 -4.90 -14.77
N ARG A 168 -27.20 -5.55 -15.17
CA ARG A 168 -27.93 -5.23 -16.40
C ARG A 168 -28.66 -3.89 -16.29
N LEU A 169 -29.38 -3.65 -15.19
CA LEU A 169 -30.11 -2.40 -14.96
C LEU A 169 -29.14 -1.21 -14.93
N SER A 170 -28.13 -1.28 -14.07
CA SER A 170 -27.09 -0.25 -13.97
C SER A 170 -26.33 -0.05 -15.29
N GLY A 171 -26.03 -1.12 -16.02
CA GLY A 171 -25.38 -1.02 -17.34
C GLY A 171 -26.18 -0.24 -18.40
N ASN A 172 -27.50 -0.15 -18.24
CA ASN A 172 -28.40 0.65 -19.10
C ASN A 172 -28.73 2.04 -18.51
N MET A 173 -28.21 2.36 -17.31
CA MET A 173 -28.37 3.65 -16.64
C MET A 173 -27.09 4.49 -16.76
N LYS A 174 -27.18 5.79 -16.48
CA LYS A 174 -26.03 6.68 -16.44
C LYS A 174 -25.45 6.76 -15.03
N GLY A 175 -24.35 6.05 -14.78
CA GLY A 175 -23.62 6.07 -13.51
C GLY A 175 -22.79 7.34 -13.30
N MET A 176 -22.87 7.93 -12.11
CA MET A 176 -22.11 9.09 -11.67
C MET A 176 -21.72 8.96 -10.19
N TRP A 177 -20.67 9.65 -9.77
CA TRP A 177 -20.32 9.81 -8.36
C TRP A 177 -20.98 11.07 -7.80
N ARG A 178 -21.72 10.93 -6.71
CA ARG A 178 -22.10 12.04 -5.84
C ARG A 178 -20.95 12.30 -4.86
N VAL A 179 -20.40 13.51 -4.87
CA VAL A 179 -19.25 13.89 -4.04
C VAL A 179 -19.58 15.13 -3.21
N GLY A 180 -19.73 14.97 -1.89
CA GLY A 180 -20.12 16.01 -0.95
C GLY A 180 -21.63 16.09 -0.70
N GLY A 181 -22.12 17.31 -0.42
CA GLY A 181 -23.54 17.58 -0.19
C GLY A 181 -24.43 17.42 -1.44
N THR A 182 -25.69 17.82 -1.34
CA THR A 182 -26.67 17.72 -2.44
C THR A 182 -26.22 18.53 -3.67
N GLY A 183 -25.99 17.86 -4.81
CA GLY A 183 -25.86 18.51 -6.13
C GLY A 183 -24.52 18.38 -6.87
N ASN A 184 -23.46 17.85 -6.24
CA ASN A 184 -22.16 17.69 -6.89
C ASN A 184 -21.99 16.29 -7.50
N PHE A 185 -22.35 16.14 -8.78
CA PHE A 185 -22.19 14.89 -9.53
C PHE A 185 -20.97 14.92 -10.44
N LYS A 186 -20.15 13.88 -10.40
CA LYS A 186 -18.94 13.70 -11.23
C LYS A 186 -19.07 12.45 -12.09
N LYS A 187 -18.63 12.52 -13.34
CA LYS A 187 -18.66 11.38 -14.27
C LYS A 187 -17.69 10.28 -13.80
N LEU A 188 -18.05 9.02 -14.03
CA LEU A 188 -17.16 7.88 -13.88
C LEU A 188 -16.01 7.93 -14.92
N PRO A 189 -14.78 7.49 -14.59
CA PRO A 189 -14.30 7.03 -13.29
C PRO A 189 -13.81 8.17 -12.38
N LEU A 190 -14.08 8.05 -11.07
CA LEU A 190 -13.48 8.93 -10.05
C LEU A 190 -12.12 8.36 -9.64
N HIS A 191 -11.10 9.21 -9.58
CA HIS A 191 -9.75 8.82 -9.17
C HIS A 191 -9.47 9.29 -7.74
N PRO A 192 -8.75 8.50 -6.92
CA PRO A 192 -8.36 8.90 -5.57
C PRO A 192 -7.36 10.05 -5.61
N VAL A 193 -7.34 10.84 -4.53
CA VAL A 193 -6.32 11.85 -4.27
C VAL A 193 -4.97 11.15 -4.15
N ASN A 194 -4.02 11.52 -4.99
CA ASN A 194 -2.69 10.93 -4.98
C ASN A 194 -1.72 11.84 -4.22
N VAL A 195 -1.15 11.31 -3.14
CA VAL A 195 -0.12 11.96 -2.32
C VAL A 195 1.21 11.28 -2.61
N GLN A 196 2.12 12.00 -3.26
CA GLN A 196 3.36 11.45 -3.78
C GLN A 196 4.59 12.21 -3.31
N THR A 197 5.60 11.54 -2.76
CA THR A 197 6.91 12.18 -2.49
C THR A 197 7.83 12.04 -3.69
N LYS A 198 8.44 13.12 -4.20
CA LYS A 198 9.45 13.11 -5.28
C LYS A 198 10.74 13.80 -4.82
N THR A 199 11.89 13.38 -5.34
CA THR A 199 13.19 14.05 -5.09
C THR A 199 13.46 15.06 -6.18
N ARG A 200 13.58 16.36 -5.85
CA ARG A 200 13.60 17.46 -6.83
C ARG A 200 15.01 17.83 -7.30
N GLN A 201 16.03 17.60 -6.46
CA GLN A 201 17.47 17.69 -6.77
C GLN A 201 18.27 17.34 -5.50
N GLY A 202 19.30 16.47 -5.61
CA GLY A 202 20.11 16.04 -4.46
C GLY A 202 19.29 15.28 -3.40
N ARG A 203 19.46 15.64 -2.11
CA ARG A 203 18.71 15.05 -0.98
C ARG A 203 17.36 15.72 -0.71
N LYS A 204 16.97 16.74 -1.49
CA LYS A 204 15.73 17.49 -1.27
C LYS A 204 14.51 16.70 -1.76
N VAL A 205 13.62 16.38 -0.85
CA VAL A 205 12.35 15.69 -1.09
C VAL A 205 11.23 16.73 -1.07
N VAL A 206 10.27 16.58 -1.96
CA VAL A 206 9.02 17.36 -2.01
C VAL A 206 7.85 16.39 -2.00
N THR A 207 6.73 16.81 -1.42
CA THR A 207 5.46 16.07 -1.45
C THR A 207 4.53 16.77 -2.44
N LEU A 208 3.96 16.00 -3.36
CA LEU A 208 3.06 16.44 -4.42
C LEU A 208 1.68 15.84 -4.18
N ILE A 209 0.65 16.63 -4.36
CA ILE A 209 -0.74 16.23 -4.11
C ILE A 209 -1.54 16.56 -5.36
N THR A 210 -2.29 15.59 -5.87
CA THR A 210 -3.06 15.72 -7.13
C THR A 210 -4.41 15.02 -7.00
N GLY A 211 -5.39 15.43 -7.81
CA GLY A 211 -6.70 14.76 -7.89
C GLY A 211 -7.65 15.08 -6.74
N PHE A 212 -7.44 16.21 -6.07
CA PHE A 212 -8.28 16.71 -4.97
C PHE A 212 -9.48 17.54 -5.46
N GLU A 213 -9.45 18.02 -6.71
CA GLU A 213 -10.49 18.87 -7.29
C GLU A 213 -11.87 18.19 -7.39
N PRO A 214 -11.98 16.89 -7.76
CA PRO A 214 -13.26 16.20 -7.78
C PRO A 214 -13.96 16.13 -6.42
N PHE A 215 -13.19 16.23 -5.32
CA PHE A 215 -13.67 16.20 -3.94
C PHE A 215 -14.10 17.57 -3.40
N GLY A 216 -14.08 18.61 -4.25
CA GLY A 216 -14.44 19.97 -3.84
C GLY A 216 -13.40 20.62 -2.93
N ILE A 217 -12.17 20.08 -2.89
CA ILE A 217 -11.06 20.72 -2.19
C ILE A 217 -10.49 21.80 -3.08
N ASP A 218 -10.47 23.01 -2.55
CA ASP A 218 -9.82 24.15 -3.20
C ASP A 218 -8.28 24.07 -3.05
N PRO A 219 -7.52 24.17 -4.16
CA PRO A 219 -6.06 24.05 -4.17
C PRO A 219 -5.37 25.13 -3.32
N GLU A 220 -5.86 26.36 -3.34
CA GLU A 220 -5.24 27.48 -2.62
C GLU A 220 -5.44 27.30 -1.12
N THR A 221 -6.67 26.97 -0.70
CA THR A 221 -7.00 26.65 0.69
C THR A 221 -6.16 25.47 1.20
N LEU A 222 -6.04 24.39 0.41
CA LEU A 222 -5.20 23.25 0.74
C LEU A 222 -3.73 23.64 0.90
N SER A 223 -3.21 24.47 -0.01
CA SER A 223 -1.84 24.96 0.01
C SER A 223 -1.54 25.83 1.24
N GLU A 224 -2.45 26.73 1.63
CA GLU A 224 -2.29 27.58 2.81
C GLU A 224 -2.30 26.78 4.11
N GLU A 225 -3.21 25.82 4.22
CA GLU A 225 -3.35 25.00 5.42
C GLU A 225 -2.13 24.09 5.62
N LEU A 226 -1.60 23.53 4.52
CA LEU A 226 -0.36 22.76 4.54
C LEU A 226 0.86 23.62 4.86
N ARG A 227 0.90 24.88 4.38
CA ARG A 227 1.96 25.84 4.71
C ARG A 227 2.04 26.09 6.22
N LYS A 228 0.89 26.29 6.86
CA LYS A 228 0.77 26.51 8.31
C LYS A 228 1.15 25.24 9.09
N ARG A 229 0.59 24.08 8.74
CA ARG A 229 0.80 22.83 9.48
C ARG A 229 2.21 22.27 9.36
N CYS A 230 2.79 22.34 8.16
CA CYS A 230 4.10 21.76 7.90
C CYS A 230 5.24 22.75 8.18
N ALA A 231 4.92 24.01 8.51
CA ALA A 231 5.88 25.12 8.62
C ALA A 231 6.85 25.16 7.44
N SER A 232 6.34 24.89 6.23
CA SER A 232 7.14 24.66 5.03
C SER A 232 6.56 25.40 3.84
N SER A 233 7.40 25.78 2.88
CA SER A 233 6.95 26.40 1.63
C SER A 233 6.04 25.45 0.83
N THR A 234 4.91 25.99 0.38
CA THR A 234 3.95 25.33 -0.50
C THR A 234 3.76 26.14 -1.77
N SER A 235 3.37 25.48 -2.86
CA SER A 235 3.03 26.14 -4.12
C SER A 235 1.98 25.35 -4.88
N VAL A 236 1.09 26.05 -5.58
CA VAL A 236 0.14 25.47 -6.51
C VAL A 236 0.66 25.65 -7.93
N SER A 237 0.68 24.58 -8.73
CA SER A 237 1.08 24.63 -10.14
C SER A 237 0.31 23.61 -10.96
N PRO A 238 0.14 23.80 -12.27
CA PRO A 238 -0.39 22.75 -13.15
C PRO A 238 0.44 21.48 -13.05
N CYS A 239 -0.23 20.32 -12.99
CA CYS A 239 0.44 19.03 -12.94
C CYS A 239 1.23 18.78 -14.24
N VAL A 240 2.50 18.39 -14.10
CA VAL A 240 3.42 18.16 -15.22
C VAL A 240 2.91 17.09 -16.18
N GLU A 241 2.27 16.04 -15.65
CA GLU A 241 1.76 14.92 -16.46
C GLU A 241 0.38 15.22 -17.07
N LYS A 242 -0.41 16.08 -16.41
CA LYS A 242 -1.78 16.42 -16.80
C LYS A 242 -2.00 17.92 -16.61
N PRO A 243 -1.71 18.76 -17.63
CA PRO A 243 -1.74 20.22 -17.48
C PRO A 243 -3.11 20.82 -17.08
N LYS A 244 -4.19 20.07 -17.28
CA LYS A 244 -5.56 20.45 -16.88
C LYS A 244 -5.86 20.22 -15.38
N GLN A 245 -4.99 19.53 -14.66
CA GLN A 245 -5.11 19.27 -13.22
C GLN A 245 -4.12 20.14 -12.48
N LEU A 246 -4.48 20.56 -11.27
CA LEU A 246 -3.60 21.30 -10.39
C LEU A 246 -2.87 20.35 -9.44
N GLU A 247 -1.65 20.73 -9.11
CA GLU A 247 -0.76 20.02 -8.19
C GLU A 247 -0.35 20.97 -7.07
N VAL A 248 -0.58 20.54 -5.82
CA VAL A 248 -0.06 21.24 -4.65
C VAL A 248 1.25 20.58 -4.26
N MET A 249 2.34 21.37 -4.28
CA MET A 249 3.65 20.95 -3.83
C MET A 249 3.92 21.48 -2.42
N VAL A 250 4.46 20.64 -1.55
CA VAL A 250 4.94 20.95 -0.20
C VAL A 250 6.41 20.56 -0.09
N GLN A 251 7.26 21.44 0.44
CA GLN A 251 8.67 21.12 0.70
C GLN A 251 8.79 20.08 1.82
N GLY A 252 9.62 19.05 1.61
CA GLY A 252 9.85 17.96 2.56
C GLY A 252 8.99 16.71 2.31
N SER A 253 9.22 15.68 3.12
CA SER A 253 8.45 14.44 3.11
C SER A 253 7.31 14.53 4.13
N GLN A 254 6.18 15.09 3.71
CA GLN A 254 5.06 15.48 4.59
C GLN A 254 3.83 14.57 4.43
N ILE A 255 4.01 13.30 4.07
CA ILE A 255 2.92 12.35 3.83
C ILE A 255 1.95 12.28 5.01
N LYS A 256 2.46 12.20 6.23
CA LYS A 256 1.62 12.10 7.45
C LYS A 256 0.76 13.35 7.62
N ALA A 257 1.37 14.53 7.58
CA ALA A 257 0.67 15.81 7.74
C ALA A 257 -0.39 16.02 6.65
N VAL A 258 -0.08 15.67 5.40
CA VAL A 258 -1.03 15.74 4.28
C VAL A 258 -2.18 14.77 4.47
N THR A 259 -1.89 13.52 4.84
CA THR A 259 -2.93 12.49 5.04
C THR A 259 -3.87 12.89 6.17
N THR A 260 -3.32 13.37 7.29
CA THR A 260 -4.11 13.87 8.42
C THR A 260 -5.00 15.04 8.02
N LEU A 261 -4.48 16.03 7.27
CA LEU A 261 -5.29 17.14 6.78
C LEU A 261 -6.41 16.67 5.84
N LEU A 262 -6.14 15.74 4.92
CA LEU A 262 -7.17 15.22 4.02
C LEU A 262 -8.30 14.50 4.78
N LEU A 263 -7.95 13.75 5.84
CA LEU A 263 -8.94 13.12 6.71
C LEU A 263 -9.78 14.17 7.47
N GLU A 264 -9.15 15.23 7.97
CA GLU A 264 -9.86 16.34 8.65
C GLU A 264 -10.74 17.16 7.71
N LEU A 265 -10.36 17.27 6.44
CA LEU A 265 -11.20 17.84 5.37
C LEU A 265 -12.36 16.91 4.99
N GLY A 266 -12.45 15.72 5.59
CA GLY A 266 -13.55 14.78 5.43
C GLY A 266 -13.39 13.78 4.30
N LEU A 267 -12.21 13.66 3.70
CA LEU A 267 -11.97 12.66 2.66
C LEU A 267 -11.83 11.26 3.28
N PRO A 268 -12.64 10.28 2.85
CA PRO A 268 -12.49 8.91 3.34
C PRO A 268 -11.12 8.34 2.97
N LYS A 269 -10.49 7.59 3.89
CA LYS A 269 -9.16 6.97 3.69
C LYS A 269 -9.05 6.13 2.42
N LYS A 270 -10.14 5.47 1.99
CA LYS A 270 -10.22 4.69 0.73
C LYS A 270 -9.91 5.50 -0.54
N TRP A 271 -10.13 6.81 -0.49
CA TRP A 271 -9.91 7.75 -1.59
C TRP A 271 -8.56 8.47 -1.53
N ILE A 272 -7.69 8.11 -0.58
CA ILE A 272 -6.34 8.65 -0.46
C ILE A 272 -5.35 7.57 -0.88
N LYS A 273 -4.69 7.79 -2.02
CA LYS A 273 -3.61 6.93 -2.49
C LYS A 273 -2.27 7.57 -2.12
N VAL A 274 -1.59 6.97 -1.15
CA VAL A 274 -0.22 7.36 -0.82
C VAL A 274 0.74 6.58 -1.71
N SER A 275 1.53 7.29 -2.49
CA SER A 275 2.61 6.71 -3.29
C SER A 275 3.94 7.30 -2.83
N GLU A 276 4.74 6.53 -2.11
CA GLU A 276 6.13 6.91 -1.94
C GLU A 276 6.83 6.70 -3.28
N SER A 277 7.30 7.78 -3.91
CA SER A 277 8.38 7.60 -4.88
C SER A 277 9.65 7.36 -4.09
N SER A 278 9.75 6.16 -3.53
CA SER A 278 11.01 5.46 -3.72
C SER A 278 11.26 5.51 -5.23
N VAL A 279 12.27 6.31 -5.60
CA VAL A 279 12.84 6.46 -6.94
C VAL A 279 12.31 5.40 -7.89
N LYS A 280 11.46 5.80 -8.85
CA LYS A 280 10.92 4.99 -9.96
C LYS A 280 11.09 3.51 -9.68
N GLY A 281 10.10 2.91 -9.01
CA GLY A 281 10.06 1.47 -8.77
C GLY A 281 10.58 0.76 -10.02
N LYS A 282 11.68 0.02 -9.81
CA LYS A 282 12.32 -0.93 -10.72
C LYS A 282 11.43 -1.18 -11.94
N GLY A 283 11.89 -0.83 -13.15
CA GLY A 283 11.12 -1.11 -14.37
C GLY A 283 10.50 -2.50 -14.25
N ALA A 284 9.17 -2.58 -14.28
CA ALA A 284 8.44 -3.81 -14.02
C ALA A 284 9.02 -4.94 -14.90
N GLY A 285 9.69 -5.93 -14.30
CA GLY A 285 10.41 -7.01 -15.01
C GLY A 285 11.92 -6.83 -15.20
N LYS A 286 12.52 -5.74 -14.72
CA LYS A 286 13.97 -5.42 -14.84
C LYS A 286 14.88 -6.19 -13.87
N THR A 287 14.30 -6.78 -12.83
CA THR A 287 15.04 -7.50 -11.78
C THR A 287 14.56 -8.94 -11.69
N LEU A 288 15.50 -9.87 -11.77
CA LEU A 288 15.31 -11.31 -11.56
C LEU A 288 15.75 -11.69 -10.14
N ASN A 289 14.95 -12.51 -9.47
CA ASN A 289 15.33 -13.15 -8.21
C ASN A 289 16.02 -14.47 -8.55
N LEU A 290 17.18 -14.69 -7.97
CA LEU A 290 18.02 -15.86 -8.21
C LEU A 290 18.39 -16.50 -6.88
N ASN A 291 18.67 -17.79 -6.94
CA ASN A 291 19.33 -18.51 -5.85
C ASN A 291 20.63 -19.07 -6.39
N LEU A 292 21.73 -18.79 -5.70
CA LEU A 292 23.05 -19.32 -5.99
C LEU A 292 23.35 -20.42 -4.98
N THR A 293 24.10 -21.44 -5.39
CA THR A 293 24.56 -22.49 -4.50
C THR A 293 26.08 -22.40 -4.38
N THR A 294 26.58 -22.37 -3.15
CA THR A 294 28.02 -22.35 -2.88
C THR A 294 28.61 -23.76 -2.95
N ALA A 295 29.95 -23.86 -2.99
CA ALA A 295 30.65 -25.14 -3.01
C ALA A 295 30.42 -26.01 -1.75
N ASP A 296 29.93 -25.41 -0.66
CA ASP A 296 29.52 -26.08 0.58
C ASP A 296 28.00 -26.21 0.72
N ASP A 297 27.28 -26.22 -0.40
CA ASP A 297 25.82 -26.43 -0.50
C ASP A 297 24.95 -25.40 0.24
N VAL A 298 25.46 -24.19 0.47
CA VAL A 298 24.70 -23.09 1.05
C VAL A 298 23.95 -22.34 -0.05
N ARG A 299 22.64 -22.16 0.14
CA ARG A 299 21.82 -21.37 -0.78
C ARG A 299 21.87 -19.88 -0.45
N LEU A 300 22.27 -19.07 -1.42
CA LEU A 300 22.32 -17.62 -1.35
C LEU A 300 21.22 -16.98 -2.18
N GLY A 301 20.55 -15.97 -1.62
CA GLY A 301 19.65 -15.13 -2.37
C GLY A 301 20.40 -14.04 -3.16
N ALA A 302 20.04 -13.89 -4.44
CA ALA A 302 20.64 -12.91 -5.32
C ALA A 302 19.59 -12.17 -6.16
N TRP A 303 19.94 -10.94 -6.56
CA TRP A 303 19.18 -10.13 -7.50
C TRP A 303 20.05 -9.81 -8.72
N PHE A 304 19.55 -10.16 -9.90
CA PHE A 304 20.11 -9.67 -11.15
C PHE A 304 19.27 -8.50 -11.66
N VAL A 305 19.89 -7.34 -11.85
CA VAL A 305 19.26 -6.13 -12.40
C VAL A 305 19.87 -5.86 -13.77
N ALA A 306 19.07 -5.93 -14.83
CA ALA A 306 19.55 -5.71 -16.18
C ALA A 306 19.98 -4.26 -16.43
N ALA A 307 20.93 -4.04 -17.33
CA ALA A 307 21.27 -2.71 -17.86
C ALA A 307 20.02 -1.99 -18.41
N ASP A 308 19.96 -0.66 -18.29
CA ASP A 308 18.75 0.07 -18.70
C ASP A 308 18.48 -0.05 -20.19
N SER A 309 19.49 0.11 -21.06
CA SER A 309 19.30 -0.02 -22.51
C SER A 309 18.81 -1.41 -22.92
N PHE A 310 19.34 -2.47 -22.32
CA PHE A 310 18.86 -3.84 -22.52
C PHE A 310 17.37 -3.98 -22.14
N TYR A 311 17.00 -3.47 -20.96
CA TYR A 311 15.62 -3.48 -20.51
C TYR A 311 14.69 -2.68 -21.46
N GLN A 312 15.11 -1.50 -21.92
CA GLN A 312 14.34 -0.70 -22.87
C GLN A 312 14.12 -1.45 -24.20
N LYS A 313 15.16 -2.13 -24.69
CA LYS A 313 15.15 -2.82 -25.99
C LYS A 313 14.33 -4.11 -25.98
N HIS A 314 14.45 -4.90 -24.91
CA HIS A 314 13.93 -6.27 -24.88
C HIS A 314 12.71 -6.46 -23.97
N LEU A 315 12.50 -5.60 -22.98
CA LEU A 315 11.49 -5.81 -21.91
C LEU A 315 10.46 -4.67 -21.80
N ARG A 316 10.69 -3.55 -22.50
CA ARG A 316 9.72 -2.46 -22.64
C ARG A 316 8.99 -2.56 -23.96
N LEU A 317 7.94 -3.38 -24.00
CA LEU A 317 6.93 -3.33 -25.06
C LEU A 317 6.32 -1.91 -25.12
N ALA A 318 6.08 -1.44 -26.34
CA ALA A 318 5.51 -0.13 -26.65
C ALA A 318 4.11 0.07 -25.99
N PRO A 319 3.66 1.33 -25.80
CA PRO A 319 2.33 1.64 -25.24
C PRO A 319 1.19 0.97 -26.04
N PRO A 320 0.02 0.64 -25.42
CA PRO A 320 -0.53 1.25 -24.21
C PRO A 320 -0.54 0.34 -22.97
N PHE A 321 -0.33 0.98 -21.81
CA PHE A 321 -0.35 0.35 -20.49
C PHE A 321 -1.77 -0.04 -20.08
N LYS A 322 -2.14 -1.32 -20.25
CA LYS A 322 -3.08 -1.97 -19.33
C LYS A 322 -2.26 -2.53 -18.17
N GLY A 323 -2.50 -2.00 -16.98
CA GLY A 323 -1.87 -2.52 -15.77
C GLY A 323 -2.41 -3.90 -15.50
N ASP A 324 -1.55 -4.91 -15.45
CA ASP A 324 -1.88 -6.23 -14.91
C ASP A 324 -0.60 -6.92 -14.45
N SER A 325 -0.62 -7.43 -13.21
CA SER A 325 0.45 -8.25 -12.62
C SER A 325 0.79 -9.50 -13.46
N ALA A 326 -0.08 -9.87 -14.42
CA ALA A 326 0.15 -10.94 -15.40
C ALA A 326 1.38 -10.69 -16.30
N ASN A 327 1.68 -9.43 -16.62
CA ASN A 327 2.79 -9.05 -17.52
C ASN A 327 4.17 -9.12 -16.82
N LEU A 328 4.21 -9.12 -15.48
CA LEU A 328 5.48 -9.17 -14.72
C LEU A 328 6.16 -10.53 -14.74
N LYS A 329 5.37 -11.62 -14.76
CA LYS A 329 5.89 -12.98 -14.78
C LYS A 329 6.54 -13.28 -16.14
N GLU A 330 5.82 -12.97 -17.21
CA GLU A 330 6.30 -13.10 -18.60
C GLU A 330 7.61 -12.32 -18.80
N LYS A 331 7.67 -11.05 -18.38
CA LYS A 331 8.92 -10.27 -18.48
C LYS A 331 10.09 -10.85 -17.71
N ARG A 332 9.84 -11.49 -16.56
CA ARG A 332 10.91 -12.17 -15.79
C ARG A 332 11.37 -13.43 -16.49
N GLU A 333 10.46 -14.18 -17.11
CA GLU A 333 10.79 -15.36 -17.93
C GLU A 333 11.56 -14.96 -19.19
N THR A 334 11.18 -13.86 -19.86
CA THR A 334 11.94 -13.26 -20.96
C THR A 334 13.33 -12.82 -20.49
N LEU A 335 13.43 -12.14 -19.34
CA LEU A 335 14.74 -11.74 -18.81
C LEU A 335 15.60 -12.95 -18.45
N ALA A 336 15.02 -14.00 -17.87
CA ALA A 336 15.75 -15.22 -17.54
C ALA A 336 16.26 -15.96 -18.79
N SER A 337 15.44 -16.04 -19.84
CA SER A 337 15.86 -16.66 -21.11
C SER A 337 16.91 -15.85 -21.87
N LEU A 338 16.90 -14.52 -21.74
CA LEU A 338 17.88 -13.62 -22.37
C LEU A 338 19.05 -13.25 -21.43
N LEU A 339 19.18 -13.92 -20.28
CA LEU A 339 20.21 -13.62 -19.29
C LEU A 339 21.63 -13.71 -19.88
N PRO A 340 22.00 -14.74 -20.67
CA PRO A 340 23.33 -14.79 -21.28
C PRO A 340 23.58 -13.61 -22.23
N THR A 341 22.59 -13.23 -23.04
CA THR A 341 22.69 -12.05 -23.91
C THR A 341 22.90 -10.77 -23.10
N ALA A 342 22.15 -10.60 -22.01
CA ALA A 342 22.30 -9.43 -21.14
C ALA A 342 23.73 -9.34 -20.55
N LEU A 343 24.29 -10.47 -20.13
CA LEU A 343 25.65 -10.58 -19.57
C LEU A 343 26.76 -10.39 -20.62
N GLN A 344 26.50 -10.73 -21.89
CA GLN A 344 27.46 -10.58 -22.99
C GLN A 344 27.47 -9.17 -23.60
N ASP A 345 26.31 -8.52 -23.66
CA ASP A 345 26.11 -7.21 -24.29
C ASP A 345 26.48 -6.04 -23.37
N HIS A 346 26.50 -6.26 -22.06
CA HIS A 346 26.71 -5.21 -21.06
C HIS A 346 27.66 -5.64 -19.94
N PRO A 347 28.53 -4.73 -19.44
CA PRO A 347 29.36 -5.01 -18.28
C PRO A 347 28.52 -5.28 -17.05
N THR A 348 29.05 -6.07 -16.12
CA THR A 348 28.32 -6.51 -14.93
C THR A 348 29.04 -6.09 -13.66
N ILE A 349 28.29 -5.46 -12.75
CA ILE A 349 28.78 -5.12 -11.42
C ILE A 349 28.36 -6.22 -10.45
N LEU A 350 29.33 -6.95 -9.92
CA LEU A 350 29.14 -7.88 -8.82
C LEU A 350 29.17 -7.08 -7.51
N PHE A 351 28.00 -6.90 -6.91
CA PHE A 351 27.80 -6.02 -5.76
C PHE A 351 27.69 -6.79 -4.45
N PHE A 352 28.50 -6.33 -3.51
CA PHE A 352 28.73 -6.90 -2.21
C PHE A 352 28.35 -5.89 -1.12
N HIS A 353 27.30 -6.18 -0.35
CA HIS A 353 26.79 -5.26 0.67
C HIS A 353 27.58 -5.35 1.99
N GLY A 354 27.51 -4.32 2.85
CA GLY A 354 28.22 -4.32 4.15
C GLY A 354 27.52 -5.10 5.25
N ASN A 355 28.15 -5.24 6.41
CA ASN A 355 27.71 -6.10 7.53
C ASN A 355 26.34 -5.73 8.16
N ALA A 356 25.74 -4.59 7.81
CA ALA A 356 24.41 -4.21 8.26
C ALA A 356 23.38 -4.37 7.13
N MET A 357 22.16 -4.80 7.49
CA MET A 357 21.02 -4.91 6.56
C MET A 357 21.31 -5.86 5.38
N THR A 358 20.46 -5.84 4.35
CA THR A 358 20.51 -6.79 3.21
C THR A 358 20.60 -6.05 1.87
N ARG A 359 20.74 -6.77 0.76
CA ARG A 359 20.64 -6.26 -0.62
C ARG A 359 19.36 -5.46 -0.87
N ALA A 360 18.30 -5.71 -0.10
CA ALA A 360 17.03 -5.00 -0.19
C ALA A 360 17.02 -3.62 0.49
N PHE A 361 18.09 -3.23 1.19
CA PHE A 361 18.16 -1.93 1.85
C PHE A 361 17.98 -0.77 0.85
N HIS A 362 17.10 0.16 1.16
CA HIS A 362 16.61 1.17 0.21
C HIS A 362 17.73 1.99 -0.47
N LEU A 363 18.81 2.37 0.24
CA LEU A 363 19.94 3.08 -0.37
C LEU A 363 20.68 2.23 -1.41
N ARG A 364 20.79 0.91 -1.19
CA ARG A 364 21.42 -0.03 -2.12
C ARG A 364 20.56 -0.24 -3.36
N THR A 365 19.26 -0.38 -3.18
CA THR A 365 18.34 -0.47 -4.33
C THR A 365 18.39 0.77 -5.23
N ARG A 366 18.59 1.96 -4.65
CA ARG A 366 18.84 3.20 -5.41
C ARG A 366 20.18 3.18 -6.12
N LEU A 367 21.22 2.65 -5.47
CA LEU A 367 22.52 2.47 -6.08
C LEU A 367 22.44 1.54 -7.30
N TYR A 368 21.78 0.38 -7.18
CA TYR A 368 21.61 -0.56 -8.31
C TYR A 368 20.92 0.09 -9.50
N SER A 369 19.86 0.85 -9.24
CA SER A 369 19.17 1.61 -10.29
C SER A 369 20.06 2.67 -10.93
N THR A 370 20.96 3.29 -10.16
CA THR A 370 21.90 4.29 -10.67
C THR A 370 22.98 3.63 -11.51
N LEU A 371 23.59 2.55 -11.03
CA LEU A 371 24.58 1.78 -11.78
C LEU A 371 24.00 1.28 -13.11
N SER A 372 22.81 0.70 -13.06
CA SER A 372 22.12 0.19 -14.25
C SER A 372 21.73 1.27 -15.27
N SER A 373 21.40 2.49 -14.83
CA SER A 373 20.97 3.56 -15.75
C SER A 373 22.08 4.51 -16.17
N ARG A 374 23.06 4.81 -15.31
CA ARG A 374 24.15 5.75 -15.58
C ARG A 374 25.36 5.09 -16.20
N LEU A 375 25.70 3.88 -15.74
CA LEU A 375 26.82 3.11 -16.30
C LEU A 375 26.34 2.12 -17.35
N ASN A 376 25.02 1.97 -17.53
CA ASN A 376 24.42 1.02 -18.45
C ASN A 376 24.95 -0.41 -18.25
N ALA A 377 25.18 -0.77 -16.98
CA ALA A 377 25.73 -2.05 -16.56
C ALA A 377 24.64 -2.94 -15.94
N ASN A 378 24.81 -4.26 -16.03
CA ASN A 378 24.06 -5.18 -15.18
C ASN A 378 24.55 -5.07 -13.74
N VAL A 379 23.72 -5.46 -12.79
CA VAL A 379 24.10 -5.58 -11.38
C VAL A 379 23.67 -6.93 -10.85
N LEU A 380 24.63 -7.75 -10.41
CA LEU A 380 24.36 -8.92 -9.59
C LEU A 380 24.62 -8.56 -8.13
N ALA A 381 23.56 -8.43 -7.34
CA ALA A 381 23.65 -8.13 -5.91
C ALA A 381 23.25 -9.36 -5.10
N ILE A 382 24.17 -9.86 -4.27
CA ILE A 382 23.91 -11.02 -3.42
C ILE A 382 23.67 -10.61 -1.96
N ASP A 383 22.94 -11.42 -1.23
CA ASP A 383 23.09 -11.51 0.24
C ASP A 383 23.99 -12.69 0.54
N TYR A 384 25.01 -12.50 1.38
CA TYR A 384 25.84 -13.60 1.87
C TYR A 384 25.06 -14.48 2.83
N ARG A 385 25.64 -15.63 3.15
CA ARG A 385 25.07 -16.56 4.12
C ARG A 385 24.71 -15.86 5.44
N GLY A 386 23.51 -16.15 5.93
CA GLY A 386 22.90 -15.53 7.11
C GLY A 386 22.31 -14.13 6.92
N PHE A 387 22.31 -13.57 5.71
CA PHE A 387 21.64 -12.31 5.39
C PHE A 387 20.41 -12.50 4.52
N GLY A 388 19.37 -11.69 4.76
CA GLY A 388 18.16 -11.68 3.93
C GLY A 388 17.46 -13.03 3.88
N ASN A 389 17.41 -13.63 2.69
CA ASN A 389 16.88 -14.97 2.47
C ASN A 389 17.97 -16.01 2.13
N SER A 390 19.24 -15.69 2.38
CA SER A 390 20.36 -16.63 2.27
C SER A 390 20.47 -17.49 3.53
N GLU A 391 20.82 -18.76 3.36
CA GLU A 391 20.96 -19.74 4.44
C GLU A 391 22.31 -19.61 5.17
N GLY A 392 22.56 -20.46 6.17
CA GLY A 392 23.85 -20.55 6.86
C GLY A 392 24.10 -19.45 7.89
N VAL A 393 25.34 -19.42 8.39
CA VAL A 393 25.81 -18.49 9.43
C VAL A 393 27.01 -17.71 8.87
N PRO A 394 27.05 -16.37 9.03
CA PRO A 394 28.12 -15.56 8.47
C PRO A 394 29.46 -15.90 9.14
N SER A 395 30.48 -16.09 8.32
CA SER A 395 31.89 -16.25 8.72
C SER A 395 32.77 -15.69 7.60
N GLU A 396 34.02 -15.34 7.91
CA GLU A 396 34.96 -14.83 6.90
C GLU A 396 35.20 -15.84 5.78
N GLN A 397 35.48 -17.10 6.14
CA GLN A 397 35.64 -18.18 5.16
C GLN A 397 34.36 -18.38 4.33
N GLY A 398 33.19 -18.28 4.97
CA GLY A 398 31.92 -18.37 4.28
C GLY A 398 31.70 -17.23 3.29
N LEU A 399 32.09 -16.00 3.65
CA LEU A 399 32.01 -14.84 2.76
C LEU A 399 32.85 -15.03 1.49
N LEU A 400 34.03 -15.64 1.60
CA LEU A 400 34.87 -15.97 0.45
C LEU A 400 34.20 -16.99 -0.48
N LEU A 401 33.59 -18.04 0.10
CA LEU A 401 32.82 -19.04 -0.66
C LEU A 401 31.61 -18.40 -1.37
N ASP A 402 30.93 -17.47 -0.69
CA ASP A 402 29.77 -16.78 -1.23
C ASP A 402 30.15 -15.84 -2.39
N ALA A 403 31.25 -15.11 -2.23
CA ALA A 403 31.79 -14.24 -3.27
C ALA A 403 32.24 -15.06 -4.49
N ARG A 404 32.88 -16.21 -4.25
CA ARG A 404 33.30 -17.13 -5.30
C ARG A 404 32.11 -17.71 -6.05
N ALA A 405 31.07 -18.16 -5.35
CA ALA A 405 29.86 -18.70 -5.98
C ALA A 405 29.17 -17.67 -6.87
N ALA A 406 29.14 -16.39 -6.46
CA ALA A 406 28.57 -15.32 -7.29
C ALA A 406 29.41 -15.00 -8.52
N TRP A 407 30.75 -15.09 -8.40
CA TRP A 407 31.65 -14.97 -9.55
C TRP A 407 31.46 -16.12 -10.54
N ASP A 408 31.55 -17.36 -10.06
CA ASP A 408 31.45 -18.55 -10.90
C ASP A 408 30.09 -18.60 -11.61
N TRP A 409 29.00 -18.25 -10.92
CA TRP A 409 27.68 -18.15 -11.53
C TRP A 409 27.63 -17.14 -12.69
N LEU A 410 28.30 -15.99 -12.59
CA LEU A 410 28.35 -15.01 -13.70
C LEU A 410 29.05 -15.60 -14.92
N ILE A 411 30.18 -16.26 -14.72
CA ILE A 411 30.97 -16.87 -15.79
C ILE A 411 30.21 -18.01 -16.46
N GLU A 412 29.61 -18.91 -15.66
CA GLU A 412 28.80 -20.03 -16.15
C GLU A 412 27.57 -19.57 -16.95
N ASN A 413 27.03 -18.39 -16.64
CA ASN A 413 25.90 -17.80 -17.36
C ASN A 413 26.31 -16.90 -18.54
N GLY A 414 27.60 -16.87 -18.90
CA GLY A 414 28.09 -16.24 -20.13
C GLY A 414 28.65 -14.83 -19.98
N ALA A 415 28.87 -14.34 -18.75
CA ALA A 415 29.60 -13.10 -18.54
C ALA A 415 31.09 -13.25 -18.93
N LYS A 416 31.67 -12.19 -19.49
CA LYS A 416 33.12 -12.15 -19.77
C LYS A 416 33.85 -11.62 -18.55
N GLU A 417 34.92 -12.31 -18.12
CA GLU A 417 35.70 -11.92 -16.94
C GLU A 417 36.16 -10.45 -16.98
N ALA A 418 36.60 -9.98 -18.15
CA ALA A 418 37.07 -8.60 -18.36
C ALA A 418 35.98 -7.53 -18.19
N ASP A 419 34.71 -7.93 -18.26
CA ASP A 419 33.54 -7.04 -18.16
C ASP A 419 32.89 -7.07 -16.77
N ILE A 420 33.48 -7.79 -15.81
CA ILE A 420 32.97 -7.88 -14.44
C ILE A 420 33.76 -6.91 -13.53
N THR A 421 33.04 -5.99 -12.88
CA THR A 421 33.60 -5.12 -11.83
C THR A 421 33.06 -5.53 -10.47
N VAL A 422 33.95 -5.83 -9.53
CA VAL A 422 33.57 -6.17 -8.15
C VAL A 422 33.48 -4.90 -7.30
N VAL A 423 32.35 -4.72 -6.60
CA VAL A 423 32.10 -3.55 -5.74
C VAL A 423 31.66 -4.01 -4.36
N GLY A 424 32.49 -3.74 -3.35
CA GLY A 424 32.16 -3.93 -1.94
C GLY A 424 31.80 -2.62 -1.24
N GLN A 425 30.69 -2.59 -0.50
CA GLN A 425 30.32 -1.46 0.34
C GLN A 425 30.52 -1.79 1.82
N SER A 426 31.53 -1.20 2.47
CA SER A 426 31.74 -1.34 3.93
C SER A 426 31.82 -2.81 4.39
N LEU A 427 32.61 -3.61 3.66
CA LEU A 427 32.84 -5.04 3.99
C LEU A 427 33.71 -5.24 5.24
N GLY A 428 34.33 -4.18 5.75
CA GLY A 428 35.18 -4.20 6.93
C GLY A 428 36.51 -3.51 6.71
N THR A 429 37.25 -3.36 7.80
CA THR A 429 38.71 -3.24 7.88
C THR A 429 39.28 -4.58 8.28
#